data_AF-A0A2M8QHX9-F1
#
_entry.id   AF-A0A2M8QHX9-F1
#
_cell.length_a   1.000
_cell.length_b   1.000
_cell.length_c   1.000
_cell.angle_alpha   90.00
_cell.angle_beta   90.00
_cell.angle_gamma   90.00
#
_symmetry.space_group_name_H-M   'P 1'
#
loop_
_entity.id
_entity.type
_entity.pdbx_description
1 polymer ?
#
loop_
_entity_poly.entity_id
_entity_poly.type
_entity_poly.pdbx_seq_one_letter_code
_entity_poly.pdbx_strand_id
1 'polypeptide(L)'
;MKVETRQTIERQIARKAAEGLIAGGYAVSVYDGEEIALEASTDVKAIMAAMFATDEDYLFAMKPDEAGKMERQGYARFIYGNEGWDVMSDYTTNLESELAGAKAEADKLETRHG
;
A
#
# COMPACT_ATOMS: atom_id res chain seq x y z
N MET A 1 -21.13 -6.34 3.32
CA MET A 1 -20.62 -6.53 1.95
C MET A 1 -20.18 -7.99 1.73
N LYS A 2 -20.22 -8.54 0.49
CA LYS A 2 -19.66 -9.88 0.21
C LYS A 2 -18.13 -9.88 0.30
N VAL A 3 -17.53 -11.00 0.72
CA VAL A 3 -16.06 -11.14 0.88
C VAL A 3 -15.30 -10.79 -0.40
N GLU A 4 -15.76 -11.29 -1.56
CA GLU A 4 -15.14 -11.01 -2.86
C GLU A 4 -15.16 -9.51 -3.19
N THR A 5 -16.25 -8.81 -2.88
CA THR A 5 -16.36 -7.37 -3.09
C THR A 5 -15.41 -6.61 -2.17
N ARG A 6 -15.33 -7.00 -0.90
CA ARG A 6 -14.38 -6.43 0.07
C ARG A 6 -12.95 -6.56 -0.42
N GLN A 7 -12.52 -7.78 -0.77
CA GLN A 7 -11.16 -8.04 -1.28
C GLN A 7 -10.86 -7.26 -2.56
N THR A 8 -11.87 -7.05 -3.41
CA THR A 8 -11.71 -6.24 -4.62
C THR A 8 -11.51 -4.76 -4.29
N ILE A 9 -12.17 -4.23 -3.26
CA ILE A 9 -11.97 -2.85 -2.78
C ILE A 9 -10.59 -2.71 -2.15
N GLU A 10 -10.21 -3.63 -1.24
CA GLU A 10 -8.90 -3.64 -0.58
C GLU A 10 -7.76 -3.61 -1.61
N ARG A 11 -7.84 -4.48 -2.63
CA ARG A 11 -6.85 -4.53 -3.73
C ARG A 11 -6.81 -3.26 -4.58
N GLN A 12 -7.94 -2.58 -4.79
CA GLN A 12 -7.96 -1.32 -5.55
C GLN A 12 -7.23 -0.21 -4.80
N ILE A 13 -7.44 -0.09 -3.49
CA ILE A 13 -6.81 0.93 -2.65
C ILE A 13 -5.31 0.67 -2.50
N ALA A 14 -4.93 -0.58 -2.18
CA ALA A 14 -3.52 -0.98 -2.10
C ALA A 14 -2.77 -0.72 -3.42
N ARG A 15 -3.40 -1.01 -4.56
CA ARG A 15 -2.83 -0.71 -5.87
C ARG A 15 -2.61 0.78 -6.07
N LYS A 16 -3.57 1.63 -5.69
CA LYS A 16 -3.45 3.08 -5.80
C LYS A 16 -2.33 3.63 -4.93
N ALA A 17 -2.13 3.06 -3.74
CA ALA A 17 -1.01 3.43 -2.88
C ALA A 17 0.33 3.08 -3.54
N ALA A 18 0.49 1.86 -4.05
CA ALA A 18 1.71 1.44 -4.76
C ALA A 18 2.00 2.32 -5.98
N GLU A 19 0.98 2.59 -6.81
CA GLU A 19 1.10 3.49 -7.97
C GLU A 19 1.52 4.91 -7.56
N GLY A 20 0.94 5.44 -6.48
CA GLY A 20 1.26 6.77 -5.95
C GLY A 20 2.69 6.88 -5.43
N LEU A 21 3.16 5.90 -4.66
CA LEU A 21 4.54 5.84 -4.17
C LEU A 21 5.55 5.77 -5.32
N ILE A 22 5.29 4.94 -6.33
CA ILE A 22 6.17 4.84 -7.51
C ILE A 22 6.19 6.15 -8.29
N ALA A 23 5.04 6.81 -8.46
CA ALA A 23 4.97 8.12 -9.11
C ALA A 23 5.72 9.22 -8.32
N GLY A 24 5.76 9.11 -6.99
CA GLY A 24 6.57 9.96 -6.09
C GLY A 24 8.08 9.67 -6.12
N GLY A 25 8.52 8.73 -6.96
CA GLY A 25 9.94 8.37 -7.11
C GLY A 25 10.47 7.45 -6.02
N TYR A 26 9.60 6.71 -5.33
CA TYR A 26 9.98 5.68 -4.39
C TYR A 26 10.01 4.32 -5.08
N ALA A 27 10.94 3.45 -4.69
CA ALA A 27 10.73 2.02 -4.81
C ALA A 27 9.93 1.53 -3.60
N VAL A 28 9.31 0.36 -3.69
CA VAL A 28 8.43 -0.16 -2.65
C VAL A 28 8.91 -1.53 -2.20
N SER A 29 9.14 -1.68 -0.90
CA SER A 29 9.27 -3.00 -0.27
C SER A 29 7.94 -3.40 0.37
N VAL A 30 7.61 -4.69 0.31
CA VAL A 30 6.44 -5.28 1.00
C VAL A 30 6.93 -6.03 2.22
N TYR A 31 6.41 -5.66 3.39
CA TYR A 31 6.62 -6.37 4.65
C TYR A 31 5.30 -6.94 5.12
N ASP A 32 5.20 -8.25 5.28
CA ASP A 32 3.94 -8.98 5.51
C ASP A 32 3.54 -9.13 6.99
N GLY A 33 4.20 -8.36 7.86
CA GLY A 33 4.07 -8.47 9.32
C GLY A 33 5.18 -9.32 9.95
N GLU A 34 5.84 -10.18 9.18
CA GLU A 34 6.88 -11.10 9.65
C GLU A 34 8.23 -10.87 8.94
N GLU A 35 8.22 -10.78 7.61
CA GLU A 35 9.42 -10.64 6.79
C GLU A 35 9.22 -9.72 5.57
N ILE A 36 10.32 -9.41 4.88
CA ILE A 36 10.27 -8.67 3.62
C ILE A 36 9.96 -9.65 2.49
N ALA A 37 8.69 -9.71 2.09
CA ALA A 37 8.23 -10.55 0.98
C ALA A 37 8.68 -10.04 -0.41
N LEU A 38 8.95 -8.73 -0.53
CA LEU A 38 9.50 -8.11 -1.74
C LEU A 38 10.37 -6.91 -1.39
N GLU A 39 11.58 -6.85 -1.97
CA GLU A 39 12.53 -5.77 -1.69
C GLU A 39 12.57 -4.74 -2.83
N ALA A 40 12.30 -3.48 -2.50
CA ALA A 40 12.56 -2.27 -3.30
C ALA A 40 12.20 -2.38 -4.80
N SER A 41 10.95 -2.75 -5.10
CA SER A 41 10.43 -2.90 -6.47
C SER A 41 9.70 -1.64 -6.95
N THR A 42 9.74 -1.40 -8.27
CA THR A 42 8.89 -0.42 -8.97
C THR A 42 7.86 -1.09 -9.88
N ASP A 43 7.73 -2.42 -9.82
CA ASP A 43 6.71 -3.17 -10.54
C ASP A 43 5.47 -3.34 -9.65
N VAL A 44 4.43 -2.58 -9.96
CA VAL A 44 3.11 -2.64 -9.29
C VAL A 44 2.55 -4.07 -9.28
N LYS A 45 2.77 -4.87 -10.34
CA LYS A 45 2.25 -6.25 -10.37
C LYS A 45 2.97 -7.12 -9.35
N ALA A 46 4.29 -6.99 -9.24
CA ALA A 46 5.07 -7.73 -8.25
C ALA A 46 4.70 -7.32 -6.83
N ILE A 47 4.53 -6.02 -6.57
CA ILE A 47 4.09 -5.49 -5.26
C ILE A 47 2.72 -6.08 -4.89
N MET A 48 1.74 -6.00 -5.79
CA MET A 48 0.40 -6.51 -5.53
C MET A 48 0.33 -8.04 -5.39
N ALA A 49 1.30 -8.77 -5.97
CA ALA A 49 1.40 -10.22 -5.83
C ALA A 49 2.06 -10.64 -4.51
N ALA A 50 2.93 -9.80 -3.94
CA ALA A 50 3.57 -10.03 -2.65
C ALA A 50 2.65 -9.69 -1.47
N MET A 51 1.72 -8.73 -1.65
CA MET A 51 0.71 -8.39 -0.65
C MET A 51 -0.40 -9.46 -0.55
N PHE A 52 -1.21 -9.38 0.51
CA PHE A 52 -2.36 -10.24 0.79
C PHE A 52 -2.00 -11.70 1.10
N ALA A 53 -0.76 -11.95 1.55
CA ALA A 53 -0.32 -13.26 2.01
C ALA A 53 -0.70 -13.53 3.48
N THR A 54 -0.76 -12.47 4.28
CA THR A 54 -1.14 -12.45 5.70
C THR A 54 -2.34 -11.51 5.90
N ASP A 55 -2.72 -11.25 7.16
CA ASP A 55 -3.84 -10.36 7.52
C ASP A 55 -3.45 -8.86 7.53
N GLU A 56 -2.16 -8.54 7.43
CA GLU A 56 -1.66 -7.17 7.32
C GLU A 56 -0.39 -7.07 6.46
N ASP A 57 -0.22 -5.93 5.80
CA ASP A 57 1.00 -5.64 5.04
C ASP A 57 1.46 -4.20 5.31
N TYR A 58 2.74 -3.96 5.09
CA TYR A 58 3.30 -2.62 5.02
C TYR A 58 3.94 -2.42 3.66
N LEU A 59 3.60 -1.30 3.01
CA LEU A 59 4.38 -0.77 1.90
C LEU A 59 5.40 0.21 2.47
N PHE A 60 6.68 -0.15 2.39
CA PHE A 60 7.78 0.74 2.75
C PHE A 60 8.21 1.56 1.54
N ALA A 61 8.19 2.88 1.68
CA ALA A 61 8.67 3.80 0.66
C ALA A 61 10.19 3.90 0.75
N MET A 62 10.90 3.45 -0.29
CA MET A 62 12.36 3.30 -0.29
C MET A 62 13.01 4.30 -1.26
N LYS A 63 14.09 4.94 -0.81
CA LYS A 63 15.01 5.74 -1.65
C LYS A 63 16.45 5.33 -1.38
N PRO A 64 17.35 5.43 -2.37
CA PRO A 64 18.77 5.23 -2.13
C PRO A 64 19.33 6.35 -1.25
N ASP A 65 20.18 5.99 -0.28
CA ASP A 65 21.04 6.92 0.43
C ASP A 65 22.21 7.42 -0.44
N GLU A 66 23.10 8.23 0.12
CA GLU A 66 24.28 8.75 -0.59
C GLU A 66 25.23 7.64 -1.08
N ALA A 67 25.21 6.47 -0.43
CA ALA A 67 26.00 5.29 -0.81
C ALA A 67 25.26 4.37 -1.81
N GLY A 68 24.04 4.72 -2.20
CA GLY A 68 23.19 3.94 -3.11
C GLY A 68 22.44 2.79 -2.44
N LYS A 69 22.49 2.67 -1.11
CA LYS A 69 21.76 1.64 -0.36
C LYS A 69 20.31 2.11 -0.16
N MET A 70 19.35 1.21 -0.39
CA MET A 70 17.94 1.53 -0.19
C MET A 70 17.63 1.73 1.30
N GLU A 71 17.07 2.90 1.63
CA GLU A 71 16.65 3.31 2.96
C GLU A 71 15.15 3.63 2.97
N ARG A 72 14.47 3.21 4.03
CA ARG A 72 13.04 3.46 4.25
C ARG A 72 12.80 4.92 4.65
N GLN A 73 12.06 5.64 3.84
CA GLN A 73 11.65 7.04 4.05
C GLN A 73 10.28 7.16 4.74
N GLY A 74 9.48 6.09 4.74
CA GLY A 74 8.14 6.07 5.32
C GLY A 74 7.44 4.73 5.12
N TYR A 75 6.20 4.63 5.58
CA TYR A 75 5.37 3.44 5.40
C TYR A 75 3.88 3.78 5.17
N ALA A 76 3.17 2.85 4.55
CA ALA A 76 1.71 2.74 4.61
C ALA A 76 1.35 1.32 5.09
N ARG A 77 0.49 1.22 6.11
CA ARG A 77 0.02 -0.03 6.71
C ARG A 77 -1.35 -0.39 6.16
N PHE A 78 -1.51 -1.67 5.83
CA PHE A 78 -2.73 -2.25 5.29
C PHE A 78 -3.23 -3.34 6.23
N ILE A 79 -4.48 -3.28 6.66
CA ILE A 79 -5.12 -4.31 7.51
C ILE A 79 -6.31 -4.86 6.73
N TYR A 80 -6.31 -6.16 6.48
CA TYR A 80 -7.33 -6.81 5.67
C TYR A 80 -8.48 -7.36 6.50
N GLY A 81 -9.66 -7.46 5.89
CA GLY A 81 -10.78 -8.16 6.50
C GLY A 81 -11.81 -7.28 7.21
N ASN A 82 -11.59 -5.97 7.29
CA ASN A 82 -12.52 -5.01 7.90
C ASN A 82 -13.67 -4.64 6.93
N GLU A 83 -13.91 -3.34 6.72
CA GLU A 83 -14.95 -2.83 5.82
C GLU A 83 -14.47 -2.76 4.38
N GLY A 84 -13.15 -2.77 4.17
CA GLY A 84 -12.48 -2.86 2.88
C GLY A 84 -11.99 -1.51 2.38
N TRP A 85 -12.78 -0.44 2.53
CA TRP A 85 -12.34 0.92 2.22
C TRP A 85 -11.37 1.48 3.27
N ASP A 86 -11.44 0.98 4.49
CA ASP A 86 -10.56 1.31 5.61
C ASP A 86 -9.23 0.53 5.60
N VAL A 87 -8.93 -0.18 4.52
CA VAL A 87 -7.76 -1.08 4.44
C VAL A 87 -6.44 -0.37 4.70
N MET A 88 -6.26 0.86 4.20
CA MET A 88 -5.05 1.66 4.44
C MET A 88 -5.20 2.37 5.80
N SER A 89 -4.86 1.65 6.86
CA SER A 89 -5.20 2.02 8.24
C SER A 89 -4.30 3.11 8.84
N ASP A 90 -3.04 3.21 8.40
CA ASP A 90 -2.08 4.19 8.93
C ASP A 90 -0.95 4.43 7.92
N TYR A 91 -0.34 5.60 7.94
CA TYR A 91 0.82 5.90 7.11
C TYR A 91 1.62 7.09 7.65
N THR A 92 2.89 7.17 7.29
CA THR A 92 3.74 8.31 7.68
C THR A 92 3.33 9.57 6.92
N THR A 93 3.16 10.69 7.63
CA THR A 93 2.59 11.93 7.09
C THR A 93 3.38 12.56 5.95
N ASN A 94 4.68 12.26 5.84
CA ASN A 94 5.50 12.70 4.71
C ASN A 94 5.12 12.06 3.37
N LEU A 95 4.23 11.06 3.36
CA LEU A 95 3.72 10.40 2.16
C LEU A 95 2.28 10.84 1.80
N GLU A 96 1.72 11.84 2.47
CA GLU A 96 0.34 12.31 2.24
C GLU A 96 0.04 12.64 0.77
N SER A 97 0.99 13.29 0.07
CA SER A 97 0.81 13.66 -1.33
C SER A 97 0.77 12.42 -2.23
N GLU A 98 1.66 11.46 -2.00
CA GLU A 98 1.77 10.23 -2.79
C GLU A 98 0.59 9.29 -2.53
N LEU A 99 0.09 9.25 -1.30
CA LEU A 99 -1.03 8.39 -0.88
C LEU A 99 -2.40 9.03 -1.08
N ALA A 100 -2.48 10.30 -1.47
CA ALA A 100 -3.74 11.02 -1.71
C ALA A 100 -4.66 10.29 -2.70
N GLY A 101 -4.10 9.65 -3.73
CA GLY A 101 -4.87 8.85 -4.69
C GLY A 101 -5.51 7.60 -4.08
N ALA A 102 -4.84 6.94 -3.13
CA ALA A 102 -5.39 5.81 -2.41
C ALA A 102 -6.50 6.25 -1.44
N LYS A 103 -6.28 7.36 -0.73
CA LYS A 103 -7.29 7.97 0.14
C LYS A 103 -8.55 8.36 -0.62
N ALA A 104 -8.40 9.04 -1.76
CA ALA A 104 -9.54 9.44 -2.58
C ALA A 104 -10.33 8.23 -3.13
N GLU A 105 -9.64 7.14 -3.47
CA GLU A 105 -10.30 5.90 -3.90
C GLU A 105 -11.04 5.23 -2.73
N ALA A 106 -10.47 5.24 -1.52
CA ALA A 106 -11.13 4.79 -0.30
C ALA A 106 -12.42 5.59 -0.03
N ASP A 107 -12.35 6.92 0.03
CA ASP A 107 -13.50 7.80 0.29
C ASP A 107 -14.64 7.56 -0.74
N LYS A 108 -14.27 7.35 -2.01
CA LYS A 108 -15.20 7.06 -3.10
C LYS A 108 -15.86 5.69 -2.98
N LEU A 109 -15.12 4.67 -2.55
CA LEU A 109 -15.62 3.31 -2.37
C LEU A 109 -16.49 3.20 -1.12
N GLU A 110 -16.13 3.90 -0.04
CA GLU A 110 -16.99 4.08 1.14
C GLU A 110 -18.33 4.69 0.74
N THR A 111 -18.33 5.83 0.04
CA THR A 111 -19.58 6.49 -0.41
C THR A 111 -20.47 5.57 -1.26
N ARG A 112 -19.87 4.62 -1.99
CA ARG A 112 -20.59 3.70 -2.87
C ARG A 112 -21.12 2.46 -2.15
N HIS A 113 -20.44 1.99 -1.11
CA HIS A 113 -20.63 0.67 -0.53
C HIS A 113 -20.90 0.64 0.98
N GLY A 114 -20.66 1.74 1.70
CA GLY A 114 -21.07 1.96 3.09
C GLY A 114 -22.57 2.24 3.20
#